data_AF-A0A954KK75-F1
#
_entry.id   AF-A0A954KK75-F1
#
_cell.length_a   1.000
_cell.length_b   1.000
_cell.length_c   1.000
_cell.angle_alpha   90.00
_cell.angle_beta   90.00
_cell.angle_gamma   90.00
#
_symmetry.space_group_name_H-M   'P 1'
#
loop_
_entity.id
_entity.type
_entity.pdbx_description
1 polymer ?
#
loop_
_entity_poly.entity_id
_entity_poly.type
_entity_poly.pdbx_seq_one_letter_code
_entity_poly.pdbx_strand_id
1 'polypeptide(L)'
;MLNNLSRRDVLRHAVTGALGLGAAPLLAGTNPLAPQPSQFAAKAKRVILFFMPGGVSHVDSFDPKQALKKDDGKEVGKDRVLTGSMWGSKQYGESGLEISDLFPFTAQCADDLCLLRSLHGDKGDHFEATLSMHSGAMAGTLPGIGAWVSYGMGTQNPNLPS
;
A
#
# COMPACT_ATOMS: atom_id res chain seq x y z
N MET A 1 -25.55 39.94 37.13
CA MET A 1 -26.75 39.08 37.13
C MET A 1 -26.34 37.62 36.89
N LEU A 2 -25.76 36.94 37.89
CA LEU A 2 -25.31 35.53 37.77
C LEU A 2 -25.64 34.70 39.03
N ASN A 3 -26.76 34.99 39.70
CA ASN A 3 -27.19 34.21 40.86
C ASN A 3 -28.55 33.58 40.59
N ASN A 4 -28.55 32.35 40.07
CA ASN A 4 -29.52 31.26 40.32
C ASN A 4 -29.41 30.13 39.28
N LEU A 5 -28.21 29.62 39.02
CA LEU A 5 -28.07 28.35 38.28
C LEU A 5 -28.10 27.21 39.29
N SER A 6 -29.13 26.35 39.25
CA SER A 6 -29.17 25.19 40.13
C SER A 6 -28.23 24.09 39.62
N ARG A 7 -27.82 23.17 40.52
CA ARG A 7 -27.01 21.99 40.12
C ARG A 7 -27.69 21.17 39.01
N ARG A 8 -29.02 21.14 38.98
CA ARG A 8 -29.80 20.48 37.93
C ARG A 8 -29.73 21.22 36.61
N ASP A 9 -29.69 22.55 36.63
CA ASP A 9 -29.55 23.35 35.41
C ASP A 9 -28.16 23.17 34.81
N VAL A 10 -27.11 23.14 35.65
CA VAL A 10 -25.75 22.84 35.20
C VAL A 10 -25.65 21.43 34.60
N LEU A 11 -26.22 20.42 35.26
CA LEU A 11 -26.24 19.05 34.73
C LEU A 11 -27.04 18.93 33.43
N ARG A 12 -28.20 19.59 33.33
CA ARG A 12 -29.00 19.60 32.10
C ARG A 12 -28.23 20.23 30.94
N HIS A 13 -27.63 21.41 31.15
CA HIS A 13 -26.87 22.09 30.10
C HIS A 13 -25.60 21.31 29.71
N ALA A 14 -24.92 20.68 30.67
CA ALA A 14 -23.77 19.82 30.39
C ALA A 14 -24.17 18.58 29.58
N VAL A 15 -25.29 17.93 29.92
CA VAL A 15 -25.79 16.76 29.19
C VAL A 15 -26.31 17.13 27.80
N THR A 16 -27.09 18.21 27.65
CA THR A 16 -27.56 18.67 26.33
C THR A 16 -26.43 19.23 25.48
N GLY A 17 -25.42 19.87 26.07
CA GLY A 17 -24.23 20.35 25.35
C GLY A 17 -23.35 19.20 24.87
N ALA A 18 -23.08 18.21 25.74
CA ALA A 18 -22.29 17.03 25.39
C ALA A 18 -23.01 16.14 24.35
N LEU A 19 -24.32 15.94 24.51
CA LEU A 19 -25.12 15.22 23.51
C LEU A 19 -25.28 16.02 22.22
N GLY A 20 -25.46 17.34 22.29
CA GLY A 20 -25.62 18.19 21.10
C GLY A 20 -24.36 18.22 20.23
N LEU A 21 -23.17 18.30 20.84
CA LEU A 21 -21.90 18.28 20.12
C LEU A 21 -21.51 16.88 19.64
N GLY A 22 -21.83 15.84 20.41
CA GLY A 22 -21.53 14.44 20.05
C GLY A 22 -22.52 13.81 19.06
N ALA A 23 -23.79 14.22 19.08
CA ALA A 23 -24.86 13.66 18.24
C ALA A 23 -25.15 14.50 17.00
N ALA A 24 -24.65 15.73 16.86
CA ALA A 24 -24.83 16.52 15.65
C ALA A 24 -24.39 15.78 14.36
N PRO A 25 -23.25 15.07 14.30
CA PRO A 25 -22.87 14.29 13.12
C PRO A 25 -23.82 13.10 12.86
N LEU A 26 -24.32 12.48 13.93
CA LEU A 26 -25.26 11.35 13.87
C LEU A 26 -26.65 11.80 13.40
N LEU A 27 -27.10 12.98 13.82
CA LEU A 27 -28.39 13.58 13.45
C LEU A 27 -28.36 14.26 12.08
N ALA A 28 -27.19 14.73 11.62
CA ALA A 28 -27.02 15.35 10.31
C ALA A 28 -26.99 14.33 9.16
N GLY A 29 -26.95 13.02 9.43
CA GLY A 29 -26.88 11.98 8.40
C GLY A 29 -25.61 12.07 7.53
N THR A 30 -24.61 12.81 7.97
CA THR A 30 -23.36 13.01 7.21
C THR A 30 -22.49 11.77 7.38
N ASN A 31 -22.34 10.99 6.30
CA ASN A 31 -21.38 9.90 6.27
C ASN A 31 -19.95 10.49 6.23
N PRO A 32 -19.15 10.37 7.30
CA PRO A 32 -17.79 10.92 7.34
C PRO A 32 -16.85 10.25 6.33
N LEU A 33 -17.23 9.08 5.81
CA LEU A 33 -16.49 8.34 4.77
C LEU A 33 -17.12 8.52 3.39
N ALA A 34 -18.06 9.45 3.20
CA ALA A 34 -18.57 9.76 1.87
C ALA A 34 -17.42 10.18 0.95
N PRO A 35 -17.33 9.66 -0.29
CA PRO A 35 -16.27 9.98 -1.23
C PRO A 35 -16.06 11.49 -1.36
N GLN A 36 -14.81 11.92 -1.23
CA GLN A 36 -14.40 13.31 -1.37
C GLN A 36 -13.59 13.49 -2.66
N PRO A 37 -13.66 14.66 -3.31
CA PRO A 37 -12.78 14.97 -4.41
C PRO A 37 -11.32 14.97 -3.94
N SER A 38 -10.44 14.38 -4.74
CA SER A 38 -9.00 14.47 -4.49
C SER A 38 -8.53 15.93 -4.56
N GLN A 39 -7.54 16.28 -3.76
CA GLN A 39 -6.88 17.59 -3.81
C GLN A 39 -6.20 17.86 -5.16
N PHE A 40 -5.88 16.80 -5.91
CA PHE A 40 -5.26 16.87 -7.23
C PHE A 40 -6.16 16.23 -8.28
N ALA A 41 -6.08 16.73 -9.51
CA ALA A 41 -6.74 16.09 -10.64
C ALA A 41 -6.14 14.69 -10.86
N ALA A 42 -6.96 13.65 -10.71
CA ALA A 42 -6.52 12.28 -10.90
C ALA A 42 -6.22 11.98 -12.38
N LYS A 43 -5.05 11.40 -12.66
CA LYS A 43 -4.69 10.94 -14.01
C LYS A 43 -5.29 9.58 -14.36
N ALA A 44 -5.57 8.76 -13.35
CA ALA A 44 -6.17 7.44 -13.49
C ALA A 44 -7.50 7.38 -12.72
N LYS A 45 -8.48 6.67 -13.28
CA LYS A 45 -9.79 6.47 -12.64
C LYS A 45 -9.76 5.36 -11.57
N ARG A 46 -8.92 4.34 -11.77
CA ARG A 46 -8.83 3.15 -10.93
C ARG A 46 -7.39 2.63 -10.93
N VAL A 47 -6.97 2.04 -9.82
CA VAL A 47 -5.69 1.35 -9.66
C VAL A 47 -6.01 -0.06 -9.18
N ILE A 48 -5.44 -1.07 -9.83
CA ILE A 48 -5.53 -2.46 -9.41
C ILE A 48 -4.15 -2.86 -8.92
N LEU A 49 -4.05 -3.22 -7.63
CA LEU A 49 -2.81 -3.67 -7.01
C LEU A 49 -2.83 -5.19 -6.87
N PHE A 50 -1.87 -5.87 -7.51
CA PHE A 50 -1.60 -7.28 -7.26
C PHE A 50 -0.47 -7.40 -6.22
N PHE A 51 -0.83 -7.73 -4.98
CA PHE A 51 0.14 -8.11 -3.96
C PHE A 51 0.20 -9.64 -3.84
N MET A 52 1.37 -10.22 -4.11
CA MET A 52 1.58 -11.67 -4.14
C MET A 52 2.59 -12.07 -3.07
N PRO A 53 2.17 -12.38 -1.83
CA PRO A 53 3.08 -12.90 -0.82
C PRO A 53 3.62 -14.26 -1.28
N GLY A 54 4.94 -14.39 -1.39
CA GLY A 54 5.59 -15.57 -1.97
C GLY A 54 5.49 -15.67 -3.50
N GLY A 55 5.23 -14.54 -4.19
CA GLY A 55 5.23 -14.47 -5.64
C GLY A 55 6.62 -14.71 -6.27
N VAL A 56 6.67 -14.62 -7.60
CA VAL A 56 7.89 -14.83 -8.38
C VAL A 56 8.97 -13.81 -8.00
N SER A 57 10.20 -14.26 -7.86
CA SER A 57 11.33 -13.39 -7.55
C SER A 57 11.52 -12.31 -8.62
N HIS A 58 11.90 -11.11 -8.20
CA HIS A 58 12.20 -10.01 -9.13
C HIS A 58 13.39 -10.34 -10.05
N VAL A 59 14.37 -11.10 -9.55
CA VAL A 59 15.54 -11.55 -10.34
C VAL A 59 15.18 -12.61 -11.39
N ASP A 60 14.07 -13.31 -11.20
CA ASP A 60 13.55 -14.31 -12.13
C ASP A 60 12.51 -13.73 -13.10
N SER A 61 12.14 -12.45 -12.94
CA SER A 61 11.04 -11.82 -13.69
C SER A 61 11.50 -10.61 -14.50
N PHE A 62 11.62 -9.44 -13.89
CA PHE A 62 11.83 -8.17 -14.58
C PHE A 62 13.16 -7.49 -14.24
N ASP A 63 14.00 -8.10 -13.40
CA ASP A 63 15.29 -7.52 -12.99
C ASP A 63 16.40 -8.58 -12.90
N PRO A 64 16.69 -9.30 -14.01
CA PRO A 64 17.71 -10.33 -14.03
C PRO A 64 19.08 -9.78 -13.63
N LYS A 65 19.71 -10.43 -12.63
CA LYS A 65 21.01 -10.04 -12.08
C LYS A 65 22.11 -10.93 -12.66
N GLN A 66 22.77 -10.45 -13.72
CA GLN A 66 23.86 -11.21 -14.36
C GLN A 66 25.02 -11.54 -13.40
N ALA A 67 25.31 -10.66 -12.43
CA ALA A 67 26.29 -10.93 -11.39
C ALA A 67 25.88 -12.12 -10.49
N LEU A 68 24.59 -12.20 -10.13
CA LEU A 68 24.06 -13.31 -9.33
C LEU A 68 24.14 -14.64 -10.10
N LYS A 69 23.89 -14.62 -11.41
CA LYS A 69 24.06 -15.80 -12.28
C LYS A 69 25.51 -16.26 -12.37
N LYS A 70 26.46 -15.32 -12.45
CA LYS A 70 27.90 -15.63 -12.46
C LYS A 70 28.37 -16.23 -11.12
N ASP A 71 27.80 -15.76 -10.02
CA ASP A 71 28.18 -16.13 -8.67
C ASP A 71 27.28 -17.23 -8.07
N ASP A 72 26.49 -17.90 -8.92
CA ASP A 72 25.62 -19.01 -8.52
C ASP A 72 26.41 -20.11 -7.79
N GLY A 73 25.83 -20.62 -6.70
CA GLY A 73 26.44 -21.64 -5.85
C GLY A 73 27.51 -21.12 -4.89
N LYS A 74 27.90 -19.84 -4.93
CA LYS A 74 28.86 -19.28 -3.97
C LYS A 74 28.22 -19.01 -2.62
N GLU A 75 28.94 -19.33 -1.55
CA GLU A 75 28.52 -19.04 -0.18
C GLU A 75 28.73 -17.56 0.17
N VAL A 76 27.75 -16.97 0.85
CA VAL A 76 27.81 -15.59 1.34
C VAL A 76 27.39 -15.54 2.81
N GLY A 77 28.34 -15.34 3.70
CA GLY A 77 28.11 -15.35 5.14
C GLY A 77 27.91 -16.77 5.66
N LYS A 78 27.12 -16.93 6.73
CA LYS A 78 26.86 -18.23 7.35
C LYS A 78 25.59 -18.84 6.76
N ASP A 79 25.71 -20.01 6.14
CA ASP A 79 24.61 -20.84 5.63
C ASP A 79 23.71 -20.20 4.55
N ARG A 80 24.26 -19.28 3.74
CA ARG A 80 23.54 -18.74 2.57
C ARG A 80 24.34 -18.98 1.31
N VAL A 81 23.64 -19.42 0.27
CA VAL A 81 24.20 -19.67 -1.05
C VAL A 81 23.52 -18.74 -2.04
N LEU A 82 24.31 -18.07 -2.86
CA LEU A 82 23.79 -17.28 -3.97
C LEU A 82 23.12 -18.22 -4.97
N THR A 83 21.87 -17.92 -5.29
CA THR A 83 21.09 -18.68 -6.28
C THR A 83 20.84 -17.79 -7.49
N GLY A 84 21.50 -18.10 -8.60
CA GLY A 84 21.27 -17.48 -9.89
C GLY A 84 19.89 -17.82 -10.44
N SER A 85 19.34 -16.93 -11.26
CA SER A 85 18.12 -17.25 -12.00
C SER A 85 18.39 -18.42 -12.96
N MET A 86 17.51 -19.41 -12.94
CA MET A 86 17.53 -20.54 -13.87
C MET A 86 16.96 -20.18 -15.24
N TRP A 87 16.32 -19.01 -15.36
CA TRP A 87 15.59 -18.61 -16.55
C TRP A 87 16.47 -17.76 -17.48
N GLY A 88 16.18 -17.86 -18.78
CA GLY A 88 16.71 -16.93 -19.77
C GLY A 88 15.99 -15.57 -19.68
N SER A 89 16.62 -14.55 -20.23
CA SER A 89 16.05 -13.20 -20.32
C SER A 89 16.54 -12.55 -21.61
N LYS A 90 15.72 -11.67 -22.16
CA LYS A 90 16.09 -10.85 -23.32
C LYS A 90 15.41 -9.50 -23.25
N GLN A 91 15.93 -8.55 -24.01
CA GLN A 91 15.34 -7.23 -24.16
C GLN A 91 14.14 -7.29 -25.11
N TYR A 92 13.08 -6.57 -24.77
CA TYR A 92 11.84 -6.47 -25.53
C TYR A 92 11.46 -5.01 -25.74
N GLY A 93 10.71 -4.76 -26.82
CA GLY A 93 10.22 -3.44 -27.16
C GLY A 93 11.30 -2.43 -27.53
N GLU A 94 10.88 -1.20 -27.80
CA GLU A 94 11.78 -0.05 -28.01
C GLU A 94 12.41 0.43 -26.70
N SER A 95 11.73 0.20 -25.57
CA SER A 95 12.23 0.45 -24.22
C SER A 95 13.46 -0.39 -23.87
N GLY A 96 13.66 -1.51 -24.55
CA GLY A 96 14.75 -2.45 -24.27
C GLY A 96 14.62 -3.11 -22.90
N LEU A 97 13.40 -3.18 -22.34
CA LEU A 97 13.16 -3.80 -21.04
C LEU A 97 13.56 -5.27 -21.09
N GLU A 98 14.47 -5.64 -20.19
CA GLU A 98 14.91 -7.03 -20.05
C GLU A 98 13.90 -7.82 -19.20
N ILE A 99 13.26 -8.82 -19.82
CA ILE A 99 12.20 -9.63 -19.22
C ILE A 99 12.56 -11.10 -19.35
N SER A 100 12.29 -11.87 -18.30
CA SER A 100 12.49 -13.31 -18.23
C SER A 100 11.58 -14.08 -19.20
N ASP A 101 12.09 -15.19 -19.72
CA ASP A 101 11.35 -16.12 -20.59
C ASP A 101 10.14 -16.77 -19.88
N LEU A 102 10.01 -16.61 -18.55
CA LEU A 102 8.80 -16.96 -17.79
C LEU A 102 7.55 -16.17 -18.20
N PHE A 103 7.71 -14.98 -18.78
CA PHE A 103 6.61 -14.06 -19.06
C PHE A 103 6.50 -13.71 -20.56
N PRO A 104 6.36 -14.71 -21.46
CA PRO A 104 6.44 -14.48 -22.90
C PRO A 104 5.30 -13.62 -23.45
N PHE A 105 4.15 -13.61 -22.78
CA PHE A 105 3.00 -12.79 -23.17
C PHE A 105 3.10 -11.38 -22.59
N THR A 106 3.49 -11.25 -21.32
CA THR A 106 3.71 -9.94 -20.70
C THR A 106 4.83 -9.18 -21.40
N ALA A 107 5.87 -9.89 -21.86
CA ALA A 107 6.99 -9.28 -22.56
C ALA A 107 6.61 -8.63 -23.91
N GLN A 108 5.49 -9.05 -24.52
CA GLN A 108 4.98 -8.41 -25.74
C GLN A 108 4.44 -7.00 -25.48
N CYS A 109 4.14 -6.68 -24.22
CA CYS A 109 3.67 -5.36 -23.79
C CYS A 109 4.80 -4.51 -23.19
N ALA A 110 6.07 -4.83 -23.42
CA ALA A 110 7.21 -4.17 -22.76
C ALA A 110 7.11 -2.64 -22.78
N ASP A 111 6.75 -2.04 -23.90
CA ASP A 111 6.69 -0.58 -24.05
C ASP A 111 5.46 0.06 -23.34
N ASP A 112 4.49 -0.75 -22.93
CA ASP A 112 3.36 -0.33 -22.10
C ASP A 112 3.64 -0.49 -20.59
N LEU A 113 4.77 -1.11 -20.23
CA LEU A 113 5.15 -1.36 -18.84
C LEU A 113 6.07 -0.26 -18.32
N CYS A 114 5.80 0.18 -17.10
CA CYS A 114 6.73 0.97 -16.31
C CYS A 114 7.32 0.10 -15.21
N LEU A 115 8.64 -0.06 -15.21
CA LEU A 115 9.34 -0.85 -14.19
C LEU A 115 10.04 0.06 -13.18
N LEU A 116 9.66 -0.08 -11.91
CA LEU A 116 10.28 0.65 -10.80
C LEU A 116 11.28 -0.25 -10.06
N ARG A 117 12.58 -0.02 -10.26
CA ARG A 117 13.68 -0.76 -9.58
C ARG A 117 14.29 -0.01 -8.39
N SER A 118 13.71 1.13 -8.01
CA SER A 118 14.23 2.00 -6.94
C SER A 118 13.70 1.66 -5.54
N LEU A 119 12.91 0.59 -5.41
CA LEU A 119 12.38 0.15 -4.11
C LEU A 119 13.41 -0.76 -3.43
N HIS A 120 13.77 -0.43 -2.20
CA HIS A 120 14.64 -1.21 -1.34
C HIS A 120 14.02 -1.31 0.05
N GLY A 121 14.32 -2.39 0.76
CA GLY A 121 13.91 -2.59 2.14
C GLY A 121 15.01 -3.28 2.92
N ASP A 122 15.13 -2.94 4.20
CA ASP A 122 16.23 -3.40 5.06
C ASP A 122 15.98 -4.80 5.65
N LYS A 123 14.85 -5.42 5.31
CA LYS A 123 14.33 -6.63 5.96
C LYS A 123 14.22 -7.79 4.99
N GLY A 124 14.85 -8.90 5.37
CA GLY A 124 14.75 -10.17 4.65
C GLY A 124 13.57 -11.04 5.06
N ASP A 125 12.88 -10.70 6.15
CA ASP A 125 11.71 -11.44 6.59
C ASP A 125 10.47 -11.05 5.78
N HIS A 126 9.71 -12.06 5.33
CA HIS A 126 8.54 -11.85 4.49
C HIS A 126 7.43 -11.04 5.18
N PHE A 127 7.21 -11.27 6.48
CA PHE A 127 6.14 -10.60 7.22
C PHE A 127 6.51 -9.14 7.51
N GLU A 128 7.72 -8.89 8.00
CA GLU A 128 8.20 -7.52 8.27
C GLU A 128 8.22 -6.67 6.99
N ALA A 129 8.72 -7.23 5.88
CA ALA A 129 8.76 -6.52 4.59
C ALA A 129 7.34 -6.22 4.07
N THR A 130 6.40 -7.16 4.24
CA THR A 130 5.00 -6.96 3.86
C THR A 130 4.38 -5.81 4.64
N LEU A 131 4.59 -5.77 5.96
CA LEU A 131 4.06 -4.71 6.80
C LEU A 131 4.69 -3.36 6.44
N SER A 132 5.99 -3.33 6.18
CA SER A 132 6.72 -2.12 5.78
C SER A 132 6.20 -1.56 4.46
N MET A 133 5.95 -2.41 3.45
CA MET A 133 5.40 -1.97 2.17
C MET A 133 3.99 -1.36 2.30
N HIS A 134 3.15 -1.91 3.17
CA HIS A 134 1.76 -1.45 3.30
C HIS A 134 1.58 -0.30 4.30
N SER A 135 2.43 -0.20 5.32
CA SER A 135 2.22 0.71 6.47
C SER A 135 3.42 1.59 6.82
N GLY A 136 4.58 1.35 6.21
CA GLY A 136 5.83 2.04 6.55
C GLY A 136 6.50 1.57 7.85
N ALA A 137 5.87 0.66 8.61
CA ALA A 137 6.44 0.09 9.84
C ALA A 137 6.81 -1.38 9.68
N MET A 138 7.82 -1.80 10.44
CA MET A 138 8.30 -3.19 10.47
C MET A 138 7.58 -4.03 11.53
N ALA A 139 6.91 -3.38 12.48
CA ALA A 139 6.13 -4.00 13.55
C ALA A 139 5.05 -3.04 14.06
N GLY A 140 4.05 -3.57 14.77
CA GLY A 140 2.94 -2.81 15.33
C GLY A 140 1.83 -2.50 14.32
N THR A 141 0.81 -1.75 14.76
CA THR A 141 -0.38 -1.44 13.96
C THR A 141 -0.34 0.01 13.48
N LEU A 142 0.42 0.27 12.41
CA LEU A 142 0.28 1.54 11.68
C LEU A 142 -0.83 1.43 10.62
N PRO A 143 -1.55 2.52 10.33
CA PRO A 143 -2.54 2.52 9.26
C PRO A 143 -1.88 2.16 7.93
N GLY A 144 -2.44 1.18 7.24
CA GLY A 144 -2.00 0.80 5.90
C GLY A 144 -2.39 1.84 4.84
N ILE A 145 -1.86 1.70 3.62
CA ILE A 145 -2.17 2.56 2.47
C ILE A 145 -3.69 2.75 2.29
N GLY A 146 -4.49 1.68 2.35
CA GLY A 146 -5.95 1.77 2.20
C GLY A 146 -6.67 2.55 3.33
N ALA A 147 -6.12 2.51 4.55
CA ALA A 147 -6.64 3.31 5.67
C ALA A 147 -6.37 4.80 5.44
N TRP A 148 -5.19 5.16 4.93
CA TRP A 148 -4.86 6.53 4.55
C TRP A 148 -5.71 7.04 3.37
N VAL A 149 -5.95 6.18 2.38
CA VAL A 149 -6.85 6.49 1.26
C VAL A 149 -8.27 6.77 1.78
N SER A 150 -8.80 5.87 2.62
CA SER A 150 -10.15 6.03 3.20
C SER A 150 -10.26 7.28 4.07
N TYR A 151 -9.22 7.59 4.84
CA TYR A 151 -9.18 8.79 5.67
C TYR A 151 -9.14 10.07 4.84
N GLY A 152 -8.32 10.11 3.77
CA GLY A 152 -8.14 11.31 2.96
C GLY A 152 -9.21 11.56 1.91
N MET A 153 -9.82 10.50 1.36
CA MET A 153 -10.73 10.58 0.21
C MET A 153 -12.10 9.92 0.46
N GLY A 154 -12.34 9.35 1.64
CA GLY A 154 -13.52 8.53 1.90
C GLY A 154 -13.48 7.19 1.16
N THR A 155 -14.60 6.48 1.13
CA THR A 155 -14.76 5.21 0.42
C THR A 155 -15.97 5.22 -0.50
N GLN A 156 -15.79 4.72 -1.72
CA GLN A 156 -16.92 4.45 -2.63
C GLN A 156 -17.67 3.16 -2.27
N ASN A 157 -17.10 2.33 -1.41
CA ASN A 157 -17.69 1.08 -0.97
C ASN A 157 -17.57 0.92 0.56
N PRO A 158 -18.67 1.06 1.31
CA PRO A 158 -18.62 0.95 2.78
C PRO A 158 -18.30 -0.47 3.28
N ASN A 159 -18.31 -1.48 2.39
CA ASN A 159 -18.11 -2.88 2.74
C ASN A 159 -16.76 -3.44 2.27
N LEU A 160 -15.97 -2.67 1.50
CA LEU A 160 -14.65 -3.10 1.04
C LEU A 160 -13.57 -2.09 1.48
N PRO A 161 -12.33 -2.54 1.72
CA PRO A 161 -11.20 -1.64 1.89
C PRO A 161 -11.04 -0.71 0.68
N SER A 162 -10.64 0.54 0.93
CA SER A 162 -10.25 1.49 -0.12
C SER A 162 -8.84 1.23 -0.64
#